data_AF-A0A327QQG4-F1
#
_entry.id   AF-A0A327QQG4-F1
#
_cell.length_a   1.000
_cell.length_b   1.000
_cell.length_c   1.000
_cell.angle_alpha   90.00
_cell.angle_beta   90.00
_cell.angle_gamma   90.00
#
_symmetry.space_group_name_H-M   'P 1'
#
loop_
_entity.id
_entity.type
_entity.pdbx_description
1 polymer ?
#
loop_
_entity_poly.entity_id
_entity_poly.type
_entity_poly.pdbx_seq_one_letter_code
_entity_poly.pdbx_strand_id
1 'polypeptide(L)'
;MSKALYLHPKHLQKVSFYPTANGYLTTTKQRKATNWEHACYDKIRAHRKEFGRAAQTAAQVRLAFKQIIELIPDKTMYRRFSSQLLSIIKNDHTNIRGERTVEAGDVTALTRFEFNNDAYFHRIFKAKYAVAFDRTTGRAQVQIPAFKPSSEVRIPKNATHFKLVAVAQAINFETCDAQSKYTSTTAFPLDSTLKDDITLELQLPAHDPRHVFISIGIEFVEHLHGREYAVRGGHENAMSIAGVYTKVAHTTVVQTGKCIPAIVAIRQQAKQQVDVVTPVPPKVTPKPTMATQPVRRNKIPSFIHPPTNKSKRKQVTLQPAIVPIE
;
A
#
# COMPACT_ATOMS: atom_id res chain seq x y z
N MET A 1 13.84 -40.37 14.59
CA MET A 1 13.29 -41.60 13.98
C MET A 1 13.11 -41.37 12.48
N SER A 2 14.04 -41.86 11.66
CA SER A 2 13.91 -41.86 10.20
C SER A 2 12.89 -42.94 9.81
N LYS A 3 11.77 -42.54 9.20
CA LYS A 3 10.77 -43.48 8.68
C LYS A 3 11.26 -43.97 7.32
N ALA A 4 11.54 -45.26 7.19
CA ALA A 4 11.80 -45.86 5.88
C ALA A 4 10.53 -45.77 5.03
N LEU A 5 10.62 -45.10 3.88
CA LEU A 5 9.52 -44.89 2.95
C LEU A 5 9.74 -45.80 1.75
N TYR A 6 8.98 -46.89 1.67
CA TYR A 6 9.04 -47.79 0.52
C TYR A 6 8.39 -47.12 -0.69
N LEU A 7 9.23 -46.70 -1.64
CA LEU A 7 8.78 -46.12 -2.91
C LEU A 7 8.78 -47.20 -3.99
N HIS A 8 7.60 -47.50 -4.54
CA HIS A 8 7.49 -48.39 -5.69
C HIS A 8 8.18 -47.77 -6.92
N PRO A 9 8.94 -48.51 -7.75
CA PRO A 9 9.71 -47.95 -8.86
C PRO A 9 8.88 -47.11 -9.86
N LYS A 10 7.62 -47.49 -10.08
CA LYS A 10 6.66 -46.74 -10.93
C LYS A 10 6.34 -45.33 -10.39
N HIS A 11 6.62 -45.04 -9.13
CA HIS A 11 6.34 -43.76 -8.49
C HIS A 11 7.57 -42.84 -8.41
N LEU A 12 8.78 -43.34 -8.73
CA LEU A 12 10.02 -42.55 -8.72
C LEU A 12 9.93 -41.31 -9.61
N GLN A 13 9.29 -41.41 -10.78
CA GLN A 13 9.09 -40.28 -11.70
C GLN A 13 8.20 -39.17 -11.14
N LYS A 14 7.41 -39.45 -10.09
CA LYS A 14 6.47 -38.51 -9.46
C LYS A 14 7.02 -37.90 -8.17
N VAL A 15 8.23 -38.28 -7.77
CA VAL A 15 8.88 -37.85 -6.54
C VAL A 15 9.97 -36.83 -6.87
N SER A 16 9.96 -35.69 -6.20
CA SER A 16 11.07 -34.74 -6.21
C SER A 16 11.83 -34.83 -4.88
N PHE A 17 13.16 -34.86 -4.96
CA PHE A 17 14.06 -34.95 -3.80
C PHE A 17 14.67 -33.58 -3.53
N TYR A 18 14.59 -33.12 -2.29
CA TYR A 18 15.24 -31.88 -1.84
C TYR A 18 16.25 -32.20 -0.74
N PRO A 19 17.53 -31.79 -0.87
CA PRO A 19 18.51 -31.96 0.19
C PRO A 19 18.20 -31.04 1.38
N THR A 20 18.31 -31.56 2.59
CA THR A 20 18.16 -30.82 3.86
C THR A 20 19.27 -31.26 4.83
N ALA A 21 19.48 -30.50 5.91
CA ALA A 21 20.51 -30.80 6.91
C ALA A 21 20.38 -32.20 7.55
N ASN A 22 19.17 -32.81 7.51
CA ASN A 22 18.87 -34.11 8.11
C ASN A 22 18.52 -35.19 7.07
N GLY A 23 18.88 -35.01 5.78
CA GLY A 23 18.64 -35.97 4.69
C GLY A 23 17.81 -35.41 3.54
N TYR A 24 17.14 -36.27 2.77
CA TYR A 24 16.33 -35.86 1.61
C TYR A 24 14.82 -35.83 1.94
N LEU A 25 14.14 -34.72 1.63
CA LEU A 25 12.69 -34.65 1.65
C LEU A 25 12.13 -35.13 0.31
N THR A 26 11.17 -36.06 0.33
CA THR A 26 10.44 -36.51 -0.86
C THR A 26 9.02 -35.97 -0.86
N THR A 27 8.61 -35.34 -1.96
CA THR A 27 7.21 -34.96 -2.18
C THR A 27 6.70 -35.61 -3.46
N THR A 28 5.54 -36.27 -3.38
CA THR A 28 4.86 -36.80 -4.56
C THR A 28 3.95 -35.71 -5.12
N LYS A 29 4.03 -35.43 -6.43
CA LYS A 29 3.07 -34.55 -7.11
C LYS A 29 1.69 -35.23 -7.22
N GLN A 30 0.94 -35.29 -6.13
CA GLN A 30 -0.47 -35.62 -6.15
C GLN A 30 -1.26 -34.56 -5.39
N ARG A 31 -1.53 -33.43 -6.05
CA ARG A 31 -2.69 -32.63 -5.70
C ARG A 31 -3.79 -32.96 -6.70
N LYS A 32 -4.89 -33.53 -6.23
CA LYS A 32 -6.13 -33.58 -7.02
C LYS A 32 -6.47 -32.16 -7.43
N ALA A 33 -6.93 -31.97 -8.67
CA ALA A 33 -7.41 -30.67 -9.12
C ALA A 33 -8.48 -30.18 -8.13
N THR A 34 -8.24 -29.01 -7.54
CA THR A 34 -9.16 -28.45 -6.55
C THR A 34 -10.36 -27.90 -7.30
N ASN A 35 -11.55 -28.46 -7.05
CA ASN A 35 -12.79 -27.88 -7.55
C ASN A 35 -13.06 -26.58 -6.77
N TRP A 36 -12.56 -25.47 -7.29
CA TRP A 36 -12.67 -24.17 -6.65
C TRP A 36 -14.10 -23.69 -6.51
N GLU A 37 -15.08 -24.24 -7.23
CA GLU A 37 -16.50 -23.86 -7.17
C GLU A 37 -17.25 -24.46 -5.97
N HIS A 38 -16.74 -25.57 -5.42
CA HIS A 38 -17.35 -26.26 -4.29
C HIS A 38 -17.52 -25.33 -3.07
N ALA A 39 -18.66 -25.45 -2.35
CA ALA A 39 -19.04 -24.57 -1.25
C ALA A 39 -18.01 -24.49 -0.11
N CYS A 40 -17.25 -25.56 0.12
CA CYS A 40 -16.18 -25.56 1.13
C CYS A 40 -15.10 -24.49 0.88
N TYR A 41 -14.97 -23.99 -0.37
CA TYR A 41 -14.01 -22.96 -0.74
C TYR A 41 -14.59 -21.53 -0.75
N ASP A 42 -15.87 -21.32 -0.42
CA ASP A 42 -16.50 -19.99 -0.43
C ASP A 42 -15.71 -18.97 0.40
N LYS A 43 -15.30 -19.36 1.60
CA LYS A 43 -14.50 -18.50 2.50
C LYS A 43 -13.13 -18.15 1.90
N ILE A 44 -12.51 -19.07 1.17
CA ILE A 44 -11.20 -18.86 0.52
C ILE A 44 -11.37 -17.96 -0.70
N ARG A 45 -12.40 -18.17 -1.52
CA ARG A 45 -12.72 -17.32 -2.68
C ARG A 45 -12.98 -15.89 -2.24
N ALA A 46 -13.84 -15.70 -1.23
CA ALA A 46 -14.15 -14.39 -0.68
C ALA A 46 -12.90 -13.68 -0.13
N HIS A 47 -12.08 -14.38 0.67
CA HIS A 47 -10.83 -13.81 1.20
C HIS A 47 -9.83 -13.44 0.08
N ARG A 48 -9.75 -14.24 -0.99
CA ARG A 48 -8.88 -13.93 -2.15
C ARG A 48 -9.33 -12.67 -2.88
N LYS A 49 -10.64 -12.48 -3.07
CA LYS A 49 -11.19 -11.24 -3.66
C LYS A 49 -10.84 -10.02 -2.80
N GLU A 50 -11.09 -10.10 -1.49
CA GLU A 50 -10.76 -9.02 -0.54
C GLU A 50 -9.25 -8.72 -0.50
N PHE A 51 -8.42 -9.76 -0.47
CA PHE A 51 -6.96 -9.62 -0.52
C PHE A 51 -6.49 -8.95 -1.81
N GLY A 52 -7.03 -9.38 -2.96
CA GLY A 52 -6.72 -8.80 -4.26
C GLY A 52 -7.09 -7.31 -4.32
N ARG A 53 -8.28 -6.95 -3.80
CA ARG A 53 -8.71 -5.56 -3.71
C ARG A 53 -7.82 -4.73 -2.79
N ALA A 54 -7.46 -5.23 -1.61
CA ALA A 54 -6.52 -4.54 -0.71
C ALA A 54 -5.17 -4.27 -1.38
N ALA A 55 -4.63 -5.25 -2.11
CA ALA A 55 -3.37 -5.11 -2.84
C ALA A 55 -3.48 -4.09 -3.98
N GLN A 56 -4.58 -4.12 -4.75
CA GLN A 56 -4.82 -3.16 -5.82
C GLN A 56 -4.94 -1.74 -5.26
N THR A 57 -5.74 -1.52 -4.22
CA THR A 57 -5.86 -0.21 -3.56
C THR A 57 -4.51 0.26 -3.01
N ALA A 58 -3.73 -0.61 -2.36
CA ALA A 58 -2.39 -0.27 -1.88
C ALA A 58 -1.46 0.15 -3.03
N ALA A 59 -1.56 -0.48 -4.21
CA ALA A 59 -0.74 -0.15 -5.37
C ALA A 59 -1.07 1.25 -5.91
N GLN A 60 -2.34 1.65 -5.88
CA GLN A 60 -2.77 2.99 -6.29
C GLN A 60 -2.33 4.05 -5.29
N VAL A 61 -2.52 3.80 -3.99
CA VAL A 61 -2.09 4.71 -2.93
C VAL A 61 -0.57 4.92 -2.95
N ARG A 62 0.19 3.89 -3.34
CA ARG A 62 1.64 4.02 -3.53
C ARG A 62 2.01 5.12 -4.54
N LEU A 63 1.21 5.30 -5.59
CA LEU A 63 1.43 6.39 -6.57
C LEU A 63 1.15 7.75 -5.94
N ALA A 64 0.08 7.87 -5.14
CA ALA A 64 -0.23 9.08 -4.38
C ALA A 64 0.88 9.42 -3.36
N PHE A 65 1.52 8.39 -2.79
CA PHE A 65 2.55 8.50 -1.77
C PHE A 65 3.96 8.59 -2.34
N LYS A 66 4.12 8.77 -3.65
CA LYS A 66 5.44 8.78 -4.32
C LYS A 66 6.45 9.74 -3.64
N GLN A 67 6.02 10.95 -3.32
CA GLN A 67 6.87 11.95 -2.63
C GLN A 67 7.36 11.47 -1.26
N ILE A 68 6.52 10.77 -0.50
CA ILE A 68 6.89 10.20 0.80
C ILE A 68 7.90 9.07 0.61
N ILE A 69 7.68 8.21 -0.38
CA ILE A 69 8.52 7.02 -0.64
C ILE A 69 9.93 7.43 -1.09
N GLU A 70 10.05 8.51 -1.86
CA GLU A 70 11.34 9.06 -2.29
C GLU A 70 12.12 9.62 -1.10
N LEU A 71 11.42 10.27 -0.16
CA LEU A 71 12.03 10.81 1.05
C LEU A 71 12.39 9.72 2.08
N ILE A 72 11.58 8.65 2.15
CA ILE A 72 11.61 7.64 3.20
C ILE A 72 11.55 6.24 2.56
N PRO A 73 12.71 5.73 2.11
CA PRO A 73 12.76 4.45 1.42
C PRO A 73 12.60 3.27 2.39
N ASP A 74 11.45 2.60 2.32
CA ASP A 74 11.22 1.30 2.96
C ASP A 74 10.63 0.29 1.97
N LYS A 75 11.36 -0.80 1.73
CA LYS A 75 10.98 -1.89 0.82
C LYS A 75 9.75 -2.67 1.29
N THR A 76 9.49 -2.66 2.60
CA THR A 76 8.40 -3.41 3.23
C THR A 76 7.12 -2.60 3.39
N MET A 77 7.18 -1.27 3.22
CA MET A 77 6.06 -0.35 3.44
C MET A 77 4.79 -0.79 2.71
N TYR A 78 4.89 -1.11 1.41
CA TYR A 78 3.75 -1.55 0.60
C TYR A 78 3.03 -2.78 1.21
N ARG A 79 3.80 -3.78 1.67
CA ARG A 79 3.23 -5.00 2.26
C ARG A 79 2.53 -4.69 3.58
N ARG A 80 3.14 -3.83 4.42
CA ARG A 80 2.56 -3.41 5.70
C ARG A 80 1.27 -2.62 5.48
N PHE A 81 1.30 -1.65 4.55
CA PHE A 81 0.13 -0.85 4.19
C PHE A 81 -1.01 -1.70 3.61
N SER A 82 -0.71 -2.60 2.67
CA SER A 82 -1.72 -3.55 2.12
C SER A 82 -2.32 -4.46 3.19
N SER A 83 -1.52 -4.89 4.17
CA SER A 83 -2.01 -5.70 5.30
C SER A 83 -2.97 -4.91 6.18
N GLN A 84 -2.70 -3.61 6.38
CA GLN A 84 -3.58 -2.73 7.15
C GLN A 84 -4.88 -2.43 6.40
N LEU A 85 -4.82 -2.17 5.08
CA LEU A 85 -6.01 -2.07 4.24
C LEU A 85 -6.86 -3.34 4.27
N LEU A 86 -6.25 -4.52 4.28
CA LEU A 86 -6.99 -5.77 4.41
C LEU A 86 -7.68 -5.88 5.78
N SER A 87 -7.06 -5.38 6.85
CA SER A 87 -7.71 -5.28 8.16
C SER A 87 -8.92 -4.34 8.12
N ILE A 88 -8.80 -3.22 7.42
CA ILE A 88 -9.88 -2.24 7.24
C ILE A 88 -11.05 -2.84 6.46
N ILE A 89 -10.78 -3.54 5.36
CA ILE A 89 -11.81 -4.27 4.58
C ILE A 89 -12.55 -5.28 5.45
N LYS A 90 -11.87 -5.94 6.40
CA LYS A 90 -12.53 -6.92 7.30
C LYS A 90 -13.51 -6.28 8.27
N ASN A 91 -13.33 -4.99 8.58
CA ASN A 91 -14.21 -4.19 9.44
C ASN A 91 -15.39 -3.57 8.68
N ASP A 92 -15.53 -3.83 7.38
CA ASP A 92 -16.73 -3.46 6.64
C ASP A 92 -17.91 -4.34 7.08
N HIS A 93 -18.89 -3.69 7.71
CA HIS A 93 -20.14 -4.29 8.19
C HIS A 93 -21.31 -4.09 7.22
N THR A 94 -21.13 -3.31 6.15
CA THR A 94 -22.17 -2.98 5.18
C THR A 94 -22.28 -4.04 4.08
N ASN A 95 -21.13 -4.51 3.59
CA ASN A 95 -21.07 -5.44 2.48
C ASN A 95 -20.88 -6.89 2.94
N ILE A 96 -21.41 -7.82 2.14
CA ILE A 96 -21.20 -9.24 2.32
C ILE A 96 -19.73 -9.61 2.10
N ARG A 97 -19.28 -10.67 2.78
CA ARG A 97 -17.91 -11.18 2.67
C ARG A 97 -17.56 -11.50 1.20
N GLY A 98 -16.40 -11.07 0.74
CA GLY A 98 -15.95 -11.14 -0.65
C GLY A 98 -16.20 -9.84 -1.42
N GLU A 99 -17.22 -9.07 -1.04
CA GLU A 99 -17.60 -7.81 -1.68
C GLU A 99 -17.28 -6.57 -0.82
N ARG A 100 -16.72 -6.76 0.37
CA ARG A 100 -16.27 -5.71 1.30
C ARG A 100 -15.19 -4.77 0.76
N THR A 101 -15.39 -3.46 0.93
CA THR A 101 -14.50 -2.42 0.38
C THR A 101 -13.68 -1.73 1.46
N VAL A 102 -12.63 -1.00 1.04
CA VAL A 102 -11.87 -0.11 1.95
C VAL A 102 -12.73 1.09 2.35
N GLU A 103 -13.54 1.61 1.42
CA GLU A 103 -14.39 2.79 1.61
C GLU A 103 -15.47 2.60 2.67
N ALA A 104 -16.06 1.41 2.74
CA ALA A 104 -17.05 1.07 3.75
C ALA A 104 -16.44 0.49 5.05
N GLY A 105 -15.11 0.37 5.11
CA GLY A 105 -14.37 0.01 6.32
C GLY A 105 -14.01 1.22 7.16
N ASP A 106 -13.39 0.98 8.31
CA ASP A 106 -12.88 2.03 9.17
C ASP A 106 -11.50 2.54 8.69
N VAL A 107 -11.52 3.58 7.85
CA VAL A 107 -10.31 4.22 7.31
C VAL A 107 -9.49 4.92 8.40
N THR A 108 -10.11 5.30 9.53
CA THR A 108 -9.41 5.98 10.63
C THR A 108 -8.35 5.08 11.28
N ALA A 109 -8.44 3.76 11.10
CA ALA A 109 -7.43 2.79 11.50
C ALA A 109 -6.07 2.98 10.80
N LEU A 110 -5.95 3.82 9.76
CA LEU A 110 -4.67 4.21 9.16
C LEU A 110 -3.92 5.28 9.97
N THR A 111 -4.55 5.87 10.99
CA THR A 111 -3.90 6.81 11.90
C THR A 111 -2.69 6.14 12.56
N ARG A 112 -1.58 6.84 12.66
CA ARG A 112 -0.26 6.36 13.13
C ARG A 112 0.38 5.26 12.26
N PHE A 113 -0.05 5.07 11.02
CA PHE A 113 0.72 4.23 10.10
C PHE A 113 2.14 4.79 9.92
N GLU A 114 3.15 3.95 10.14
CA GLU A 114 4.57 4.30 10.09
C GLU A 114 5.17 3.96 8.72
N PHE A 115 5.64 4.96 7.98
CA PHE A 115 6.18 4.76 6.63
C PHE A 115 7.52 4.02 6.63
N ASN A 116 8.32 4.18 7.69
CA ASN A 116 9.60 3.49 7.85
C ASN A 116 9.51 2.44 8.96
N ASN A 117 9.90 1.19 8.66
CA ASN A 117 9.92 0.12 9.65
C ASN A 117 11.12 0.18 10.60
N ASP A 118 12.23 0.74 10.14
CA ASP A 118 13.49 0.79 10.88
C ASP A 118 13.56 2.04 11.77
N ALA A 119 12.79 3.07 11.41
CA ALA A 119 12.75 4.38 12.07
C ALA A 119 11.29 4.85 12.28
N TYR A 120 10.66 4.43 13.38
CA TYR A 120 9.31 4.89 13.72
C TYR A 120 9.30 6.35 14.14
N PHE A 121 8.40 7.15 13.55
CA PHE A 121 8.27 8.58 13.79
C PHE A 121 8.02 8.87 15.27
N HIS A 122 7.08 8.17 15.91
CA HIS A 122 6.79 8.38 17.34
C HIS A 122 7.96 8.07 18.29
N ARG A 123 8.97 7.30 17.83
CA ARG A 123 10.19 7.01 18.63
C ARG A 123 11.29 8.03 18.39
N ILE A 124 11.30 8.62 17.20
CA ILE A 124 12.32 9.58 16.78
C ILE A 124 11.92 11.00 17.16
N PHE A 125 10.68 11.40 16.92
CA PHE A 125 10.16 12.72 17.18
C PHE A 125 9.17 12.66 18.34
N LYS A 126 9.61 13.11 19.52
CA LYS A 126 8.82 13.09 20.77
C LYS A 126 8.19 14.44 21.10
N ALA A 127 8.51 15.48 20.34
CA ALA A 127 7.91 16.79 20.52
C ALA A 127 6.41 16.75 20.22
N LYS A 128 5.67 17.60 20.93
CA LYS A 128 4.23 17.70 20.76
C LYS A 128 3.93 18.33 19.40
N TYR A 129 2.85 17.88 18.77
CA TYR A 129 2.34 18.47 17.56
C TYR A 129 0.82 18.36 17.53
N ALA A 130 0.17 19.28 16.84
CA ALA A 130 -1.26 19.30 16.58
C ALA A 130 -1.49 19.31 15.07
N VAL A 131 -2.51 18.59 14.63
CA VAL A 131 -2.90 18.54 13.22
C VAL A 131 -4.36 18.98 13.11
N ALA A 132 -4.60 19.92 12.20
CA ALA A 132 -5.92 20.43 11.91
C ALA A 132 -6.17 20.41 10.40
N PHE A 133 -7.42 20.21 10.02
CA PHE A 133 -7.84 20.29 8.64
C PHE A 133 -9.25 20.87 8.59
N ASP A 134 -9.39 21.96 7.84
CA ASP A 134 -10.68 22.54 7.50
C ASP A 134 -11.04 22.16 6.08
N ARG A 135 -12.07 21.31 5.94
CA ARG A 135 -12.56 20.86 4.64
C ARG A 135 -13.20 21.98 3.83
N THR A 136 -13.82 22.98 4.47
CA THR A 136 -14.50 24.05 3.75
C THR A 136 -13.50 24.90 2.98
N THR A 137 -12.40 25.28 3.62
CA THR A 137 -11.31 26.05 3.00
C THR A 137 -10.27 25.18 2.29
N GLY A 138 -10.19 23.89 2.63
CA GLY A 138 -9.14 22.98 2.15
C GLY A 138 -7.78 23.17 2.87
N ARG A 139 -7.73 23.96 3.94
CA ARG A 139 -6.49 24.25 4.67
C ARG A 139 -6.17 23.13 5.66
N ALA A 140 -5.02 22.50 5.45
CA ALA A 140 -4.39 21.56 6.36
C ALA A 140 -3.22 22.25 7.08
N GLN A 141 -3.11 22.03 8.40
CA GLN A 141 -2.09 22.65 9.23
C GLN A 141 -1.49 21.63 10.20
N VAL A 142 -0.16 21.65 10.31
CA VAL A 142 0.58 20.95 11.35
C VAL A 142 1.30 22.01 12.19
N GLN A 143 0.95 22.08 13.47
CA GLN A 143 1.52 23.02 14.43
C GLN A 143 2.42 22.26 15.40
N ILE A 144 3.61 22.77 15.63
CA ILE A 144 4.63 22.17 16.49
C ILE A 144 5.12 23.29 17.40
N PRO A 145 4.78 23.28 18.70
CA PRO A 145 5.28 24.27 19.63
C PRO A 145 6.80 24.25 19.73
N ALA A 146 7.39 25.34 20.22
CA ALA A 146 8.81 25.41 20.54
C ALA A 146 9.29 24.16 21.32
N PHE A 147 10.39 23.56 20.87
CA PHE A 147 10.92 22.32 21.43
C PHE A 147 12.44 22.26 21.34
N LYS A 148 13.05 21.37 22.14
CA LYS A 148 14.51 21.19 22.13
C LYS A 148 14.90 19.90 21.40
N PRO A 149 15.52 19.98 20.20
CA PRO A 149 15.89 18.80 19.41
C PRO A 149 16.78 17.82 20.18
N SER A 150 17.74 18.31 20.97
CA SER A 150 18.67 17.46 21.73
C SER A 150 17.99 16.51 22.74
N SER A 151 16.77 16.82 23.20
CA SER A 151 16.01 15.99 24.16
C SER A 151 14.81 15.28 23.52
N GLU A 152 14.22 15.88 22.49
CA GLU A 152 12.95 15.42 21.91
C GLU A 152 13.11 14.73 20.56
N VAL A 153 14.28 14.84 19.92
CA VAL A 153 14.61 14.18 18.67
C VAL A 153 15.70 13.13 18.90
N ARG A 154 15.46 11.91 18.46
CA ARG A 154 16.50 10.88 18.40
C ARG A 154 17.36 11.11 17.16
N ILE A 155 18.58 11.58 17.38
CA ILE A 155 19.50 11.98 16.32
C ILE A 155 20.26 10.76 15.76
N PRO A 156 20.22 10.50 14.45
CA PRO A 156 21.04 9.48 13.82
C PRO A 156 22.49 9.95 13.66
N LYS A 157 23.41 9.01 13.45
CA LYS A 157 24.83 9.33 13.22
C LYS A 157 24.98 10.18 11.96
N ASN A 158 25.88 11.17 12.02
CA ASN A 158 26.25 12.08 10.92
C ASN A 158 25.17 13.08 10.51
N ALA A 159 24.04 13.16 11.24
CA ALA A 159 23.10 14.26 11.06
C ALA A 159 23.62 15.51 11.80
N THR A 160 23.54 16.65 11.12
CA THR A 160 23.88 17.97 11.71
C THR A 160 22.64 18.86 11.78
N HIS A 161 21.73 18.69 10.83
CA HIS A 161 20.48 19.42 10.74
C HIS A 161 19.31 18.47 10.47
N PHE A 162 18.11 18.97 10.65
CA PHE A 162 16.89 18.27 10.28
C PHE A 162 15.89 19.21 9.62
N LYS A 163 14.97 18.64 8.85
CA LYS A 163 13.80 19.33 8.31
C LYS A 163 12.54 18.64 8.79
N LEU A 164 11.51 19.44 9.04
CA LEU A 164 10.18 18.92 9.30
C LEU A 164 9.40 18.94 8.00
N VAL A 165 8.70 17.85 7.74
CA VAL A 165 7.99 17.62 6.49
C VAL A 165 6.55 17.31 6.80
N ALA A 166 5.62 17.91 6.05
CA ALA A 166 4.22 17.55 6.11
C ALA A 166 3.68 17.27 4.70
N VAL A 167 2.79 16.29 4.62
CA VAL A 167 2.16 15.87 3.37
C VAL A 167 0.66 15.71 3.59
N ALA A 168 -0.15 16.39 2.79
CA ALA A 168 -1.60 16.25 2.77
C ALA A 168 -2.02 15.50 1.51
N GLN A 169 -2.81 14.44 1.68
CA GLN A 169 -3.20 13.53 0.60
C GLN A 169 -4.71 13.34 0.60
N ALA A 170 -5.38 13.79 -0.45
CA ALA A 170 -6.78 13.51 -0.71
C ALA A 170 -6.89 12.26 -1.59
N ILE A 171 -7.59 11.21 -1.14
CA ILE A 171 -7.66 9.91 -1.81
C ILE A 171 -9.11 9.39 -1.81
N ASN A 172 -9.58 8.95 -2.98
CA ASN A 172 -10.77 8.14 -3.14
C ASN A 172 -10.35 6.71 -3.51
N PHE A 173 -10.66 5.74 -2.65
CA PHE A 173 -10.23 4.36 -2.85
C PHE A 173 -11.10 3.61 -3.87
N GLU A 174 -12.30 4.09 -4.18
CA GLU A 174 -13.19 3.54 -5.21
C GLU A 174 -12.78 4.00 -6.61
N THR A 175 -12.66 5.31 -6.82
CA THR A 175 -12.32 5.87 -8.14
C THR A 175 -10.83 5.83 -8.44
N CYS A 176 -9.99 5.52 -7.44
CA CYS A 176 -8.53 5.57 -7.52
C CYS A 176 -7.97 6.96 -7.84
N ASP A 177 -8.74 8.00 -7.53
CA ASP A 177 -8.29 9.39 -7.68
C ASP A 177 -7.55 9.85 -6.42
N ALA A 178 -6.41 10.51 -6.63
CA ALA A 178 -5.58 10.99 -5.54
C ALA A 178 -4.86 12.29 -5.88
N GLN A 179 -4.73 13.15 -4.88
CA GLN A 179 -3.98 14.40 -4.96
C GLN A 179 -3.14 14.59 -3.71
N SER A 180 -1.88 14.96 -3.90
CA SER A 180 -0.93 15.17 -2.81
C SER A 180 -0.38 16.59 -2.83
N LYS A 181 -0.17 17.14 -1.64
CA LYS A 181 0.54 18.39 -1.40
C LYS A 181 1.63 18.14 -0.38
N TYR A 182 2.78 18.76 -0.61
CA TYR A 182 4.00 18.58 0.17
C TYR A 182 4.51 19.94 0.61
N THR A 183 4.99 20.02 1.84
CA THR A 183 5.71 21.18 2.36
C THR A 183 6.80 20.74 3.32
N SER A 184 7.87 21.52 3.44
CA SER A 184 8.96 21.27 4.36
C SER A 184 9.55 22.57 4.88
N THR A 185 10.11 22.53 6.09
CA THR A 185 10.87 23.65 6.65
C THR A 185 12.22 23.81 5.97
N THR A 186 12.88 24.94 6.25
CA THR A 186 14.34 25.03 6.13
C THR A 186 15.02 24.07 7.11
N ALA A 187 16.30 23.78 6.89
CA ALA A 187 17.07 22.93 7.77
C ALA A 187 17.38 23.66 9.09
N PHE A 188 17.02 23.02 10.21
CA PHE A 188 17.32 23.51 11.55
C PHE A 188 18.53 22.76 12.13
N PRO A 189 19.46 23.45 12.80
CA PRO A 189 20.59 22.80 13.45
C PRO A 189 20.12 21.98 14.65
N LEU A 190 20.64 20.76 14.76
CA LEU A 190 20.26 19.82 15.83
C LEU A 190 20.73 20.24 17.23
N ASP A 191 21.79 21.04 17.31
CA ASP A 191 22.37 21.51 18.57
C ASP A 191 21.69 22.79 19.11
N SER A 192 20.81 23.40 18.31
CA SER A 192 20.10 24.62 18.68
C SER A 192 18.75 24.32 19.32
N THR A 193 18.36 25.11 20.32
CA THR A 193 16.99 25.05 20.87
C THR A 193 16.08 25.93 20.02
N LEU A 194 14.98 25.38 19.53
CA LEU A 194 13.98 26.14 18.79
C LEU A 194 13.07 26.86 19.79
N LYS A 195 13.00 28.18 19.68
CA LYS A 195 12.23 29.04 20.59
C LYS A 195 10.86 29.44 20.05
N ASP A 196 10.70 29.36 18.73
CA ASP A 196 9.47 29.74 18.05
C ASP A 196 8.68 28.51 17.64
N ASP A 197 7.36 28.66 17.57
CA ASP A 197 6.45 27.64 17.09
C ASP A 197 6.61 27.46 15.58
N ILE A 198 6.58 26.22 15.12
CA ILE A 198 6.68 25.85 13.71
C ILE A 198 5.30 25.49 13.20
N THR A 199 4.92 26.12 12.08
CA THR A 199 3.66 25.83 11.39
C THR A 199 3.95 25.40 9.97
N LEU A 200 3.45 24.22 9.59
CA LEU A 200 3.45 23.72 8.21
C LEU A 200 2.03 23.79 7.66
N GLU A 201 1.85 24.56 6.59
CA GLU A 201 0.55 24.73 5.92
C GLU A 201 0.52 24.05 4.57
N LEU A 202 -0.61 23.41 4.29
CA LEU A 202 -0.86 22.63 3.08
C LEU A 202 -2.25 22.99 2.56
N GLN A 203 -2.32 23.34 1.28
CA GLN A 203 -3.57 23.77 0.65
C GLN A 203 -4.09 22.71 -0.32
N LEU A 204 -5.19 22.05 0.05
CA LEU A 204 -5.98 21.19 -0.82
C LEU A 204 -7.15 21.97 -1.45
N PRO A 205 -7.84 21.41 -2.46
CA PRO A 205 -9.08 22.00 -2.95
C PRO A 205 -10.11 22.18 -1.83
N ALA A 206 -10.79 23.33 -1.83
CA ALA A 206 -11.93 23.58 -0.97
C ALA A 206 -13.04 22.54 -1.21
N HIS A 207 -13.70 22.10 -0.15
CA HIS A 207 -14.77 21.09 -0.17
C HIS A 207 -14.38 19.76 -0.84
N ASP A 208 -13.12 19.32 -0.72
CA ASP A 208 -12.69 18.05 -1.31
C ASP A 208 -13.56 16.87 -0.81
N PRO A 209 -14.17 16.06 -1.69
CA PRO A 209 -15.05 14.98 -1.29
C PRO A 209 -14.30 13.72 -0.83
N ARG A 210 -12.97 13.65 -0.98
CA ARG A 210 -12.16 12.43 -0.78
C ARG A 210 -11.66 12.28 0.66
N HIS A 211 -11.21 11.10 1.08
CA HIS A 211 -10.55 10.97 2.39
C HIS A 211 -9.27 11.81 2.39
N VAL A 212 -8.99 12.55 3.47
CA VAL A 212 -7.74 13.31 3.60
C VAL A 212 -6.85 12.72 4.69
N PHE A 213 -5.61 12.44 4.32
CA PHE A 213 -4.55 12.00 5.20
C PHE A 213 -3.56 13.14 5.36
N ILE A 214 -3.24 13.49 6.61
CA ILE A 214 -2.15 14.41 6.91
C ILE A 214 -1.04 13.60 7.57
N SER A 215 0.11 13.58 6.92
CA SER A 215 1.32 12.92 7.40
C SER A 215 2.34 13.96 7.84
N ILE A 216 3.06 13.64 8.91
CA ILE A 216 4.16 14.44 9.45
C ILE A 216 5.41 13.58 9.53
N GLY A 217 6.56 14.14 9.16
CA GLY A 217 7.83 13.46 9.18
C GLY A 217 9.00 14.38 9.51
N ILE A 218 10.14 13.74 9.72
CA ILE A 218 11.44 14.36 9.93
C ILE A 218 12.44 13.77 8.93
N GLU A 219 13.16 14.67 8.26
CA GLU A 219 14.27 14.36 7.37
C GLU A 219 15.57 14.80 8.05
N PHE A 220 16.57 13.91 8.06
CA PHE A 220 17.89 14.22 8.59
C PHE A 220 18.87 14.54 7.47
N VAL A 221 19.57 15.67 7.61
CA VAL A 221 20.55 16.13 6.64
C VAL A 221 21.90 16.45 7.29
N GLU A 222 22.95 16.25 6.52
CA GLU A 222 24.29 16.71 6.82
C GLU A 222 24.54 18.00 6.04
N HIS A 223 24.81 19.10 6.74
CA HIS A 223 25.06 20.39 6.13
C HIS A 223 26.56 20.68 6.17
N LEU A 224 27.21 20.64 5.01
CA LEU A 224 28.65 20.90 4.85
C LEU A 224 28.83 22.05 3.87
N HIS A 225 29.52 23.11 4.30
CA HIS A 225 29.90 24.25 3.44
C HIS A 225 28.72 24.86 2.65
N GLY A 226 27.54 24.97 3.26
CA GLY A 226 26.35 25.55 2.60
C GLY A 226 25.58 24.58 1.70
N ARG A 227 25.94 23.29 1.69
CA ARG A 227 25.24 22.25 0.93
C ARG A 227 24.71 21.16 1.85
N GLU A 228 23.50 20.72 1.56
CA GLU A 228 22.81 19.64 2.29
C GLU A 228 23.00 18.29 1.60
N TYR A 229 23.23 17.26 2.40
CA TYR A 229 23.39 15.88 1.98
C TYR A 229 22.45 14.97 2.79
N ALA A 230 21.80 14.02 2.12
CA ALA A 230 20.89 13.10 2.79
C ALA A 230 21.66 12.10 3.68
N VAL A 231 21.27 11.99 4.95
CA VAL A 231 21.91 11.07 5.90
C VAL A 231 21.46 9.64 5.61
N ARG A 232 22.43 8.75 5.37
CA ARG A 232 22.19 7.32 5.03
C ARG A 232 21.14 7.12 3.92
N GLY A 233 21.06 8.04 2.95
CA GLY A 233 20.09 7.95 1.86
C GLY A 233 18.62 7.97 2.30
N GLY A 234 18.31 8.60 3.44
CA GLY A 234 16.95 8.73 3.97
C GLY A 234 16.43 7.53 4.76
N HIS A 235 17.24 6.48 4.94
CA HIS A 235 16.83 5.30 5.73
C HIS A 235 16.59 5.60 7.22
N GLU A 236 17.13 6.70 7.75
CA GLU A 236 16.91 7.17 9.12
C GLU A 236 15.75 8.18 9.22
N ASN A 237 15.20 8.62 8.07
CA ASN A 237 14.05 9.51 8.04
C ASN A 237 12.81 8.78 8.52
N ALA A 238 11.90 9.52 9.16
CA ALA A 238 10.69 8.95 9.73
C ALA A 238 9.48 9.80 9.39
N MET A 239 8.35 9.15 9.14
CA MET A 239 7.06 9.81 8.91
C MET A 239 5.94 8.88 9.31
N SER A 240 4.86 9.47 9.80
CA SER A 240 3.63 8.75 10.08
C SER A 240 2.40 9.54 9.65
N ILE A 241 1.29 8.84 9.45
CA ILE A 241 -0.02 9.45 9.26
C ILE A 241 -0.47 10.01 10.60
N ALA A 242 -0.49 11.33 10.74
CA ALA A 242 -0.85 12.02 11.98
C ALA A 242 -2.36 12.20 12.14
N GLY A 243 -3.06 12.47 11.03
CA GLY A 243 -4.50 12.69 11.02
C GLY A 243 -5.18 12.05 9.81
N VAL A 244 -6.38 11.52 10.04
CA VAL A 244 -7.24 10.95 9.00
C VAL A 244 -8.60 11.63 9.09
N TYR A 245 -9.01 12.28 8.01
CA TYR A 245 -10.28 12.97 7.86
C TYR A 245 -11.09 12.22 6.82
N THR A 246 -12.16 11.56 7.27
CA THR A 246 -12.97 10.72 6.40
C THR A 246 -13.74 11.56 5.38
N LYS A 247 -14.05 10.94 4.23
CA LYS A 247 -14.92 11.56 3.22
C LYS A 247 -16.27 11.96 3.82
N VAL A 248 -16.85 13.06 3.33
CA VAL A 248 -18.20 13.47 3.72
C VAL A 248 -19.18 12.50 3.07
N ALA A 249 -20.00 11.84 3.88
CA ALA A 249 -21.10 11.04 3.35
C ALA A 249 -22.08 11.99 2.64
N HIS A 250 -22.33 11.77 1.35
CA HIS A 250 -23.49 12.34 0.69
C HIS A 250 -24.73 11.74 1.36
N THR A 251 -25.28 12.43 2.35
CA THR A 251 -26.63 12.13 2.85
C THR A 251 -27.57 12.54 1.73
N THR A 252 -27.93 11.59 0.86
CA THR A 252 -29.10 11.76 0.00
C THR A 252 -30.30 11.78 0.94
N VAL A 253 -30.71 12.98 1.36
CA VAL A 253 -31.99 13.16 2.03
C VAL A 253 -33.04 12.78 1.00
N VAL A 254 -33.52 11.53 1.07
CA VAL A 254 -34.79 11.16 0.45
C VAL A 254 -35.84 11.97 1.19
N GLN A 255 -36.18 13.14 0.64
CA GLN A 255 -37.33 13.90 1.08
C GLN A 255 -38.54 12.99 0.88
N THR A 256 -39.03 12.43 1.97
CA THR A 256 -40.33 11.76 2.00
C THR A 256 -41.37 12.84 1.70
N GLY A 257 -41.76 12.91 0.43
CA GLY A 257 -42.86 13.72 -0.04
C GLY A 257 -44.09 13.41 0.80
N LYS A 258 -44.52 14.40 1.56
CA LYS A 258 -45.75 14.39 2.36
C LYS A 258 -46.93 14.30 1.38
N CYS A 259 -47.49 13.11 1.17
CA CYS A 259 -48.74 12.96 0.41
C CYS A 259 -49.89 13.57 1.22
N ILE A 260 -50.43 14.67 0.72
CA ILE A 260 -51.73 15.22 1.12
C ILE A 260 -52.79 14.46 0.32
N PRO A 261 -53.85 13.90 0.93
CA PRO A 261 -54.91 13.23 0.18
C PRO A 261 -55.90 14.27 -0.36
N ALA A 262 -55.95 14.45 -1.68
CA ALA A 262 -57.01 15.20 -2.32
C ALA A 262 -58.12 14.24 -2.77
N ILE A 263 -59.29 14.47 -2.20
CA ILE A 263 -60.58 13.81 -2.39
C ILE A 263 -61.26 14.34 -3.67
N VAL A 264 -61.68 13.42 -4.55
CA VAL A 264 -62.88 13.42 -5.41
C VAL A 264 -63.02 14.42 -6.59
N ALA A 265 -63.59 13.86 -7.68
CA ALA A 265 -64.09 14.45 -8.94
C ALA A 265 -62.99 14.76 -9.98
N ILE A 266 -63.02 14.24 -11.22
CA ILE A 266 -64.13 14.27 -12.18
C ILE A 266 -64.12 13.00 -13.06
N ARG A 267 -65.33 12.52 -13.35
CA ARG A 267 -65.70 11.39 -14.21
C ARG A 267 -66.21 11.96 -15.54
N GLN A 268 -65.97 11.25 -16.65
CA GLN A 268 -66.45 11.49 -18.04
C GLN A 268 -65.66 12.60 -18.75
N GLN A 269 -65.08 12.49 -19.95
CA GLN A 269 -65.28 11.72 -21.20
C GLN A 269 -63.85 11.49 -21.80
N ALA A 270 -63.48 10.52 -22.64
CA ALA A 270 -64.13 9.92 -23.78
C ALA A 270 -63.40 8.59 -24.15
N LYS A 271 -64.19 7.66 -24.69
CA LYS A 271 -63.73 6.52 -25.52
C LYS A 271 -63.34 7.05 -26.91
N GLN A 272 -62.28 6.48 -27.49
CA GLN A 272 -61.83 6.41 -28.90
C GLN A 272 -60.29 6.57 -28.88
N GLN A 273 -59.43 5.74 -29.46
CA GLN A 273 -59.51 4.63 -30.41
C GLN A 273 -58.38 3.65 -30.08
N VAL A 274 -58.63 2.37 -30.34
CA VAL A 274 -57.63 1.31 -30.37
C VAL A 274 -57.05 1.32 -31.77
N ASP A 275 -55.75 1.58 -31.91
CA ASP A 275 -55.00 1.21 -33.11
C ASP A 275 -53.81 0.34 -32.73
N VAL A 276 -53.81 -0.83 -33.35
CA VAL A 276 -52.86 -1.94 -33.22
C VAL A 276 -51.58 -1.56 -33.96
N VAL A 277 -50.47 -1.44 -33.24
CA VAL A 277 -49.13 -1.36 -33.85
C VAL A 277 -48.36 -2.63 -33.54
N THR A 278 -48.19 -3.44 -34.57
CA THR A 278 -47.38 -4.67 -34.63
C THR A 278 -45.89 -4.34 -34.39
N PRO A 279 -45.15 -5.12 -33.58
CA PRO A 279 -43.73 -4.85 -33.37
C PRO A 279 -42.89 -5.31 -34.56
N VAL A 280 -42.09 -4.40 -35.10
CA VAL A 280 -41.05 -4.65 -36.12
C VAL A 280 -39.89 -5.45 -35.49
N PRO A 281 -39.41 -6.53 -36.11
CA PRO A 281 -38.31 -7.33 -35.55
C PRO A 281 -36.94 -6.63 -35.70
N PRO A 282 -36.00 -6.83 -34.75
CA PRO A 282 -34.69 -6.21 -34.78
C PRO A 282 -33.78 -6.78 -35.88
N LYS A 283 -33.06 -5.87 -36.55
CA LYS A 283 -32.10 -6.14 -37.62
C LYS A 283 -30.85 -6.84 -37.06
N VAL A 284 -30.59 -8.07 -37.52
CA VAL A 284 -29.38 -8.85 -37.16
C VAL A 284 -28.16 -8.26 -37.86
N THR A 285 -27.18 -7.77 -37.09
CA THR A 285 -25.84 -7.43 -37.61
C THR A 285 -24.94 -8.66 -37.62
N PRO A 286 -24.16 -8.90 -38.69
CA PRO A 286 -23.27 -10.06 -38.78
C PRO A 286 -22.06 -9.95 -37.85
N LYS A 287 -21.64 -11.11 -37.35
CA LYS A 287 -20.51 -11.34 -36.44
C LYS A 287 -19.18 -11.02 -37.16
N PRO A 288 -18.20 -10.36 -36.52
CA PRO A 288 -16.92 -10.09 -37.17
C PRO A 288 -16.09 -11.37 -37.35
N THR A 289 -15.62 -11.57 -38.58
CA THR A 289 -14.72 -12.64 -39.01
C THR A 289 -13.37 -12.54 -38.28
N MET A 290 -12.96 -13.62 -37.61
CA MET A 290 -11.62 -13.71 -37.01
C MET A 290 -10.56 -13.81 -38.11
N ALA A 291 -9.74 -12.76 -38.24
CA ALA A 291 -8.51 -12.82 -39.00
C ALA A 291 -7.45 -13.61 -38.21
N THR A 292 -7.00 -14.73 -38.78
CA THR A 292 -5.91 -15.56 -38.27
C THR A 292 -4.59 -14.81 -38.39
N GLN A 293 -4.00 -14.36 -37.28
CA GLN A 293 -2.63 -13.85 -37.28
C GLN A 293 -1.62 -15.00 -37.17
N PRO A 294 -0.49 -14.97 -37.91
CA PRO A 294 0.53 -16.00 -37.83
C PRO A 294 1.29 -15.94 -36.49
N VAL A 295 1.43 -17.11 -35.87
CA VAL A 295 2.15 -17.33 -34.61
C VAL A 295 3.63 -16.97 -34.78
N ARG A 296 4.07 -15.84 -34.20
CA ARG A 296 5.49 -15.54 -34.00
C ARG A 296 6.05 -16.45 -32.92
N ARG A 297 6.90 -17.39 -33.34
CA ARG A 297 7.64 -18.32 -32.48
C ARG A 297 8.75 -17.53 -31.75
N ASN A 298 8.49 -17.08 -30.53
CA ASN A 298 9.53 -16.47 -29.69
C ASN A 298 10.51 -17.57 -29.23
N LYS A 299 11.73 -17.55 -29.80
CA LYS A 299 12.88 -18.31 -29.28
C LYS A 299 13.23 -17.75 -27.91
N ILE A 300 13.10 -18.57 -26.87
CA ILE A 300 13.64 -18.28 -25.54
C ILE A 300 15.14 -18.64 -25.57
N PRO A 301 16.08 -17.71 -25.36
CA PRO A 301 17.48 -18.07 -25.17
C PRO A 301 17.66 -18.65 -23.77
N SER A 302 18.10 -19.90 -23.70
CA SER A 302 18.47 -20.61 -22.48
C SER A 302 19.79 -20.05 -21.93
N PHE A 303 19.74 -19.16 -20.94
CA PHE A 303 20.92 -18.77 -20.15
C PHE A 303 20.92 -19.54 -18.82
N ILE A 304 21.49 -20.74 -18.85
CA ILE A 304 22.01 -21.41 -17.65
C ILE A 304 23.35 -22.03 -18.05
N HIS A 305 24.46 -21.36 -17.72
CA HIS A 305 25.76 -22.00 -17.65
C HIS A 305 26.01 -22.44 -16.19
N PRO A 306 26.51 -23.66 -15.97
CA PRO A 306 26.90 -24.11 -14.63
C PRO A 306 28.14 -23.33 -14.15
N PRO A 307 28.29 -23.08 -12.84
CA PRO A 307 29.49 -22.44 -12.31
C PRO A 307 30.70 -23.36 -12.46
N THR A 308 31.71 -22.90 -13.20
CA THR A 308 33.02 -23.54 -13.32
C THR A 308 33.84 -23.28 -12.06
N ASN A 309 33.86 -24.25 -11.15
CA ASN A 309 34.70 -24.23 -9.96
C ASN A 309 36.14 -24.60 -10.34
N LYS A 310 36.99 -23.59 -10.61
CA LYS A 310 38.46 -23.77 -10.65
C LYS A 310 39.07 -23.18 -9.38
N SER A 311 39.21 -24.03 -8.37
CA SER A 311 40.04 -23.78 -7.19
C SER A 311 41.50 -23.61 -7.61
N LYS A 312 42.01 -22.38 -7.68
CA LYS A 312 43.45 -22.11 -7.66
C LYS A 312 43.94 -22.28 -6.22
N ARG A 313 44.47 -23.46 -5.92
CA ARG A 313 45.25 -23.76 -4.71
C ARG A 313 46.56 -22.96 -4.81
N LYS A 314 46.64 -21.79 -4.16
CA LYS A 314 47.92 -21.11 -3.91
C LYS A 314 48.64 -21.91 -2.82
N GLN A 315 49.72 -22.58 -3.19
CA GLN A 315 50.73 -23.05 -2.26
C GLN A 315 51.34 -21.81 -1.57
N VAL A 316 51.16 -21.70 -0.26
CA VAL A 316 51.94 -20.80 0.58
C VAL A 316 53.02 -21.67 1.20
N THR A 317 54.25 -21.47 0.72
CA THR A 317 55.48 -22.04 1.26
C THR A 317 55.73 -21.40 2.63
N LEU A 318 55.61 -22.18 3.70
CA LEU A 318 56.14 -21.80 5.02
C LEU A 318 57.47 -22.53 5.18
N GLN A 319 58.55 -21.77 5.16
CA GLN A 319 59.88 -22.24 5.56
C GLN A 319 59.92 -22.45 7.08
N PRO A 320 60.53 -23.53 7.58
CA PRO A 320 60.68 -23.74 9.02
C PRO A 320 61.81 -22.88 9.59
N ALA A 321 61.50 -22.11 10.63
CA ALA A 321 62.48 -21.44 11.47
C ALA A 321 63.17 -22.50 12.37
N ILE A 322 64.48 -22.65 12.19
CA ILE A 322 65.39 -23.32 13.12
C ILE A 322 66.41 -22.27 13.51
N VAL A 323 66.43 -21.90 14.79
CA VAL A 323 67.57 -21.21 15.43
C VAL A 323 67.87 -21.98 16.72
N PRO A 324 69.15 -22.26 17.03
CA PRO A 324 69.54 -23.24 18.05
C PRO A 324 69.65 -22.63 19.44
N ILE A 325 69.63 -23.53 20.42
CA ILE A 325 70.04 -23.31 21.81
C ILE A 325 71.57 -23.42 21.87
N GLU A 326 72.24 -22.32 22.23
CA GLU A 326 73.28 -22.19 23.27
C GLU A 326 73.60 -20.70 23.46
#